data_AF-A0A936VI43-F1
#
_entry.id   AF-A0A936VI43-F1
#
_cell.length_a   1.000
_cell.length_b   1.000
_cell.length_c   1.000
_cell.angle_alpha   90.00
_cell.angle_beta   90.00
_cell.angle_gamma   90.00
#
_symmetry.space_group_name_H-M   'P 1'
#
loop_
_entity.id
_entity.type
_entity.pdbx_description
1 polymer ?
#
loop_
_entity_poly.entity_id
_entity_poly.type
_entity_poly.pdbx_seq_one_letter_code
_entity_poly.pdbx_strand_id
1 'polypeptide(L)'
;MARTEQEFTAIAKAYFEYAAWFVAVGHLEFEKWKARARQVRKDAEEAAIARGANADEIREAKTNALDSLAPDPDHPQEWAAEEVRNIIDGAAGDAWQLVLKLVELVPDDKEVRSFLAAGPVEDFLGSHGDRYIAEVERLAADLPRFKDLLGGVLQNAMSDELWGKVQSIRAGPS
;
A
#
# COMPACT_ATOMS: atom_id res chain seq x y z
N MET A 1 -16.03 -16.05 10.07
CA MET A 1 -17.29 -15.26 10.05
C MET A 1 -17.07 -14.13 9.07
N ALA A 2 -18.09 -13.69 8.33
CA ALA A 2 -17.96 -12.52 7.47
C ALA A 2 -17.79 -11.27 8.34
N ARG A 3 -16.91 -10.34 7.94
CA ARG A 3 -16.75 -9.06 8.63
C ARG A 3 -18.03 -8.24 8.55
N THR A 4 -18.28 -7.48 9.59
CA THR A 4 -19.41 -6.56 9.72
C THR A 4 -19.08 -5.21 9.09
N GLU A 5 -20.11 -4.42 8.79
CA GLU A 5 -19.95 -3.06 8.30
C GLU A 5 -19.18 -2.15 9.29
N GLN A 6 -19.37 -2.38 10.59
CA GLN A 6 -18.68 -1.63 11.65
C GLN A 6 -17.17 -1.92 11.63
N GLU A 7 -16.79 -3.17 11.40
CA GLU A 7 -15.38 -3.56 11.28
C GLU A 7 -14.73 -2.91 10.05
N PHE A 8 -15.37 -2.96 8.88
CA PHE A 8 -14.84 -2.27 7.68
C PHE A 8 -14.71 -0.76 7.90
N THR A 9 -15.68 -0.15 8.58
CA THR A 9 -15.64 1.29 8.89
C THR A 9 -14.48 1.64 9.82
N ALA A 10 -14.23 0.83 10.85
CA ALA A 10 -13.13 1.04 11.78
C ALA A 10 -11.78 0.91 11.08
N ILE A 11 -11.61 -0.12 10.25
CA ILE A 11 -10.39 -0.35 9.46
C ILE A 11 -10.15 0.82 8.50
N ALA A 12 -11.16 1.24 7.73
CA ALA A 12 -11.02 2.33 6.78
C ALA A 12 -10.62 3.66 7.44
N LYS A 13 -11.18 3.98 8.62
CA LYS A 13 -10.81 5.19 9.36
C LYS A 13 -9.36 5.15 9.85
N ALA A 14 -8.95 4.04 10.46
CA ALA A 14 -7.57 3.86 10.91
C ALA A 14 -6.59 3.89 9.72
N TYR A 15 -6.96 3.28 8.58
CA TYR A 15 -6.18 3.34 7.36
C TYR A 15 -6.00 4.78 6.87
N PHE A 16 -7.04 5.62 6.89
CA PHE A 16 -6.90 7.00 6.45
C PHE A 16 -6.13 7.88 7.44
N GLU A 17 -6.17 7.59 8.75
CA GLU A 17 -5.27 8.22 9.72
C GLU A 17 -3.80 7.88 9.41
N TYR A 18 -3.49 6.60 9.15
CA TYR A 18 -2.16 6.17 8.72
C TYR A 18 -1.75 6.81 7.39
N ALA A 19 -2.62 6.76 6.37
CA ALA A 19 -2.33 7.27 5.04
C ALA A 19 -2.04 8.77 5.08
N ALA A 20 -2.83 9.55 5.83
CA ALA A 20 -2.61 10.98 6.00
C ALA A 20 -1.24 11.28 6.63
N TRP A 21 -0.85 10.53 7.68
CA TRP A 21 0.48 10.66 8.27
C TRP A 21 1.58 10.28 7.26
N PHE A 22 1.41 9.17 6.54
CA PHE A 22 2.42 8.65 5.64
C PHE A 22 2.71 9.61 4.48
N VAL A 23 1.66 10.13 3.84
CA VAL A 23 1.81 11.11 2.75
C VAL A 23 2.38 12.44 3.25
N ALA A 24 2.04 12.87 4.46
CA ALA A 24 2.53 14.14 5.01
C ALA A 24 4.01 14.07 5.44
N VAL A 25 4.39 13.03 6.20
CA VAL A 25 5.72 12.96 6.84
C VAL A 25 6.32 11.56 6.88
N GLY A 26 5.51 10.50 7.01
CA GLY A 26 6.01 9.14 7.24
C GLY A 26 6.95 8.66 6.15
N HIS A 27 6.64 8.94 4.88
CA HIS A 27 7.52 8.58 3.76
C HIS A 27 8.90 9.26 3.84
N LEU A 28 8.97 10.52 4.27
CA LEU A 28 10.24 11.25 4.43
C LEU A 28 11.06 10.68 5.59
N GLU A 29 10.41 10.32 6.68
CA GLU A 29 11.05 9.70 7.84
C GLU A 29 11.58 8.31 7.47
N PHE A 30 10.82 7.54 6.71
CA PHE A 30 11.22 6.23 6.20
C PHE A 30 12.42 6.33 5.25
N GLU A 31 12.45 7.30 4.34
CA GLU A 31 13.62 7.53 3.48
C GLU A 31 14.89 7.88 4.27
N LYS A 32 14.75 8.73 5.30
CA LYS A 32 15.86 9.06 6.22
C LYS A 32 16.35 7.81 6.95
N TRP A 33 15.42 6.99 7.44
CA TRP A 33 15.76 5.73 8.09
C TRP A 33 16.49 4.77 7.14
N LYS A 34 16.00 4.59 5.89
CA LYS A 34 16.66 3.77 4.88
C LYS A 34 18.08 4.26 4.56
N ALA A 35 18.30 5.57 4.50
CA ALA A 35 19.63 6.14 4.31
C ALA A 35 20.58 5.79 5.48
N ARG A 36 20.09 5.89 6.73
CA ARG A 36 20.85 5.48 7.92
C ARG A 36 21.13 3.98 7.93
N ALA A 37 20.13 3.16 7.64
CA ALA A 37 20.26 1.70 7.57
C ALA A 37 21.30 1.26 6.54
N ARG A 38 21.34 1.90 5.36
CA ARG A 38 22.39 1.67 4.35
C ARG A 38 23.77 2.04 4.89
N GLN A 39 23.90 3.19 5.54
CA GLN A 39 25.18 3.65 6.09
C GLN A 39 25.67 2.71 7.19
N VAL A 40 24.83 2.34 8.14
CA VAL A 40 25.18 1.43 9.26
C VAL A 40 25.65 0.07 8.75
N ARG A 41 24.98 -0.50 7.73
CA ARG A 41 25.43 -1.76 7.12
C ARG A 41 26.79 -1.60 6.43
N LYS A 42 27.03 -0.47 5.76
CA LYS A 42 28.30 -0.18 5.10
C LYS A 42 29.43 -0.06 6.12
N ASP A 43 29.21 0.68 7.20
CA ASP A 43 30.22 0.87 8.26
C ASP A 43 30.54 -0.47 8.95
N ALA A 44 29.53 -1.29 9.21
CA ALA A 44 29.70 -2.62 9.79
C ALA A 44 30.48 -3.57 8.86
N GLU A 45 30.22 -3.50 7.55
CA GLU A 45 30.96 -4.26 6.54
C GLU A 45 32.43 -3.84 6.47
N GLU A 46 32.71 -2.53 6.41
CA GLU A 46 34.07 -1.99 6.39
C GLU A 46 34.84 -2.37 7.67
N ALA A 47 34.20 -2.28 8.84
CA ALA A 47 34.80 -2.68 10.11
C ALA A 47 35.07 -4.20 10.18
N ALA A 48 34.16 -5.03 9.65
CA ALA A 48 34.33 -6.48 9.58
C ALA A 48 35.47 -6.87 8.62
N ILE A 49 35.58 -6.23 7.47
CA ILE A 49 36.68 -6.44 6.53
C ILE A 49 38.02 -6.04 7.17
N ALA A 50 38.07 -4.90 7.85
CA ALA A 50 39.29 -4.41 8.50
C ALA A 50 39.85 -5.36 9.57
N ARG A 51 39.00 -6.16 10.22
CA ARG A 51 39.41 -7.20 11.18
C ARG A 51 39.72 -8.57 10.54
N GLY A 52 39.68 -8.68 9.21
CA GLY A 52 39.92 -9.94 8.49
C GLY A 52 38.78 -10.95 8.58
N ALA A 53 37.54 -10.49 8.79
CA ALA A 53 36.38 -11.36 8.88
C ALA A 53 36.08 -12.07 7.56
N ASN A 54 35.55 -13.28 7.64
CA ASN A 54 35.04 -14.03 6.49
C ASN A 54 33.64 -13.54 6.06
N ALA A 55 33.12 -14.08 4.95
CA ALA A 55 31.85 -13.64 4.38
C ALA A 55 30.63 -13.83 5.31
N ASP A 56 30.64 -14.88 6.13
CA ASP A 56 29.54 -15.14 7.07
C ASP A 56 29.57 -14.17 8.25
N GLU A 57 30.75 -13.91 8.78
CA GLU A 57 30.98 -12.92 9.84
C GLU A 57 30.69 -11.49 9.37
N ILE A 58 30.95 -11.15 8.10
CA ILE A 58 30.55 -9.87 7.50
C ILE A 58 29.03 -9.77 7.42
N ARG A 59 28.35 -10.83 6.95
CA ARG A 59 26.88 -10.85 6.88
C ARG A 59 26.26 -10.69 8.26
N GLU A 60 26.74 -11.44 9.23
CA GLU A 60 26.28 -11.36 10.62
C GLU A 60 26.50 -9.95 11.20
N ALA A 61 27.67 -9.35 10.97
CA ALA A 61 27.94 -7.98 11.42
C ALA A 61 26.95 -6.96 10.85
N LYS A 62 26.61 -7.07 9.56
CA LYS A 62 25.63 -6.19 8.90
C LYS A 62 24.23 -6.39 9.48
N THR A 63 23.83 -7.63 9.74
CA THR A 63 22.55 -7.95 10.38
C THR A 63 22.50 -7.38 11.80
N ASN A 64 23.49 -7.69 12.65
CA ASN A 64 23.54 -7.22 14.03
C ASN A 64 23.56 -5.68 14.12
N ALA A 65 24.25 -5.02 13.20
CA ALA A 65 24.29 -3.56 13.13
C ALA A 65 22.94 -2.95 12.72
N LEU A 66 22.23 -3.59 11.79
CA LEU A 66 20.86 -3.20 11.44
C LEU A 66 19.90 -3.43 12.60
N ASP A 67 19.99 -4.58 13.29
CA ASP A 67 19.12 -4.92 14.43
C ASP A 67 19.36 -3.99 15.63
N SER A 68 20.54 -3.36 15.70
CA SER A 68 20.88 -2.35 16.71
C SER A 68 20.46 -0.92 16.32
N LEU A 69 20.03 -0.70 15.07
CA LEU A 69 19.50 0.59 14.65
C LEU A 69 18.11 0.81 15.28
N ALA A 70 17.79 2.05 15.64
CA ALA A 70 16.43 2.38 16.03
C ALA A 70 15.44 1.89 14.95
N PRO A 71 14.25 1.39 15.32
CA PRO A 71 13.27 0.94 14.36
C PRO A 71 12.92 2.07 13.39
N ASP A 72 12.37 1.69 12.24
CA ASP A 72 11.80 2.63 11.31
C ASP A 72 10.61 3.39 11.93
N PRO A 73 10.20 4.52 11.34
CA PRO A 73 9.10 5.32 11.88
C PRO A 73 7.83 4.50 11.95
N ASP A 74 7.26 4.40 13.15
CA ASP A 74 6.01 3.68 13.43
C ASP A 74 4.86 4.69 13.60
N HIS A 75 3.66 4.28 13.21
CA HIS A 75 2.42 5.02 13.45
C HIS A 75 1.40 4.12 14.16
N PRO A 76 0.66 4.60 15.18
CA PRO A 76 -0.28 3.79 15.95
C PRO A 76 -1.36 3.06 15.12
N GLN A 77 -1.59 3.49 13.88
CA GLN A 77 -2.57 2.91 12.96
C GLN A 77 -1.92 2.10 11.81
N GLU A 78 -0.63 1.79 11.88
CA GLU A 78 0.06 0.98 10.86
C GLU A 78 -0.58 -0.40 10.69
N TRP A 79 -1.10 -0.99 11.77
CA TRP A 79 -1.88 -2.24 11.74
C TRP A 79 -3.02 -2.20 10.72
N ALA A 80 -3.62 -1.04 10.46
CA ALA A 80 -4.73 -0.92 9.53
C ALA A 80 -4.27 -1.00 8.07
N ALA A 81 -3.06 -0.54 7.76
CA ALA A 81 -2.48 -0.72 6.42
C ALA A 81 -2.19 -2.21 6.15
N GLU A 82 -1.68 -2.93 7.14
CA GLU A 82 -1.49 -4.37 7.05
C GLU A 82 -2.82 -5.13 6.92
N GLU A 83 -3.83 -4.77 7.73
CA GLU A 83 -5.15 -5.40 7.67
C GLU A 83 -5.86 -5.15 6.34
N VAL A 84 -5.74 -3.93 5.78
CA VAL A 84 -6.25 -3.62 4.44
C VAL A 84 -5.62 -4.54 3.39
N ARG A 85 -4.29 -4.72 3.42
CA ARG A 85 -3.58 -5.66 2.53
C ARG A 85 -4.07 -7.09 2.72
N ASN A 86 -4.16 -7.57 3.97
CA ASN A 86 -4.61 -8.92 4.30
C ASN A 86 -6.03 -9.20 3.80
N ILE A 87 -6.92 -8.21 3.88
CA ILE A 87 -8.30 -8.33 3.36
C ILE A 87 -8.30 -8.39 1.84
N ILE A 88 -7.50 -7.54 1.18
CA ILE A 88 -7.39 -7.51 -0.28
C ILE A 88 -6.84 -8.83 -0.82
N ASP A 89 -5.78 -9.38 -0.20
CA ASP A 89 -5.17 -10.64 -0.62
C ASP A 89 -6.05 -11.86 -0.29
N GLY A 90 -7.04 -11.67 0.58
CA GLY A 90 -7.92 -12.72 1.07
C GLY A 90 -9.15 -12.96 0.19
N ALA A 91 -10.30 -13.09 0.85
CA ALA A 91 -11.56 -13.43 0.19
C ALA A 91 -12.08 -12.25 -0.65
N ALA A 92 -12.30 -12.51 -1.95
CA ALA A 92 -12.71 -11.49 -2.92
C ALA A 92 -13.96 -10.67 -2.52
N GLY A 93 -14.89 -11.30 -1.79
CA GLY A 93 -16.08 -10.63 -1.27
C GLY A 93 -15.76 -9.56 -0.22
N ASP A 94 -14.91 -9.89 0.75
CA ASP A 94 -14.47 -8.95 1.79
C ASP A 94 -13.60 -7.84 1.17
N ALA A 95 -12.72 -8.20 0.23
CA ALA A 95 -11.90 -7.25 -0.51
C ALA A 95 -12.76 -6.19 -1.24
N TRP A 96 -13.82 -6.63 -1.92
CA TRP A 96 -14.74 -5.70 -2.58
C TRP A 96 -15.50 -4.81 -1.60
N GLN A 97 -16.01 -5.37 -0.49
CA GLN A 97 -16.69 -4.57 0.54
C GLN A 97 -15.75 -3.52 1.17
N LEU A 98 -14.49 -3.88 1.40
CA LEU A 98 -13.49 -2.95 1.87
C LEU A 98 -13.22 -1.83 0.85
N VAL A 99 -13.06 -2.14 -0.44
CA VAL A 99 -12.88 -1.12 -1.48
C VAL A 99 -14.05 -0.14 -1.51
N LEU A 100 -15.29 -0.63 -1.46
CA LEU A 100 -16.48 0.23 -1.39
C LEU A 100 -16.42 1.17 -0.17
N LYS A 101 -16.05 0.64 1.00
CA LYS A 101 -15.97 1.44 2.23
C LYS A 101 -14.82 2.46 2.19
N LEU A 102 -13.66 2.11 1.63
CA LEU A 102 -12.55 3.05 1.41
C LEU A 102 -12.96 4.18 0.46
N VAL A 103 -13.63 3.87 -0.65
CA VAL A 103 -14.13 4.86 -1.62
C VAL A 103 -15.24 5.74 -1.06
N GLU A 104 -16.02 5.23 -0.12
CA GLU A 104 -17.03 6.00 0.63
C GLU A 104 -16.37 7.02 1.58
N LEU A 105 -15.31 6.61 2.28
CA LEU A 105 -14.73 7.38 3.37
C LEU A 105 -13.46 8.15 3.00
N VAL A 106 -12.96 8.01 1.77
CA VAL A 106 -11.72 8.69 1.34
C VAL A 106 -11.82 10.21 1.51
N PRO A 107 -10.86 10.85 2.19
CA PRO A 107 -10.84 12.30 2.34
C PRO A 107 -10.69 13.04 0.99
N ASP A 108 -11.12 14.30 0.95
CA ASP A 108 -10.85 15.21 -0.18
C ASP A 108 -9.42 15.77 -0.13
N ASP A 109 -8.45 14.87 0.03
CA ASP A 109 -7.02 15.17 0.00
C ASP A 109 -6.41 14.45 -1.22
N LYS A 110 -5.70 15.20 -2.07
CA LYS A 110 -5.18 14.67 -3.33
C LYS A 110 -4.10 13.60 -3.11
N GLU A 111 -3.24 13.78 -2.12
CA GLU A 111 -2.14 12.84 -1.85
C GLU A 111 -2.69 11.56 -1.23
N VAL A 112 -3.63 11.66 -0.28
CA VAL A 112 -4.30 10.50 0.30
C VAL A 112 -5.09 9.72 -0.76
N ARG A 113 -5.81 10.39 -1.67
CA ARG A 113 -6.48 9.71 -2.79
C ARG A 113 -5.51 9.01 -3.73
N SER A 114 -4.38 9.66 -4.04
CA SER A 114 -3.35 9.05 -4.89
C SER A 114 -2.74 7.81 -4.22
N PHE A 115 -2.52 7.88 -2.91
CA PHE A 115 -2.04 6.75 -2.10
C PHE A 115 -3.06 5.60 -2.04
N LEU A 116 -4.36 5.91 -1.93
CA LEU A 116 -5.43 4.90 -2.03
C LEU A 116 -5.47 4.23 -3.41
N ALA A 117 -5.29 5.01 -4.48
CA ALA A 117 -5.37 4.51 -5.85
C ALA A 117 -4.21 3.56 -6.20
N ALA A 118 -2.96 3.98 -5.96
CA ALA A 118 -1.75 3.21 -6.26
C ALA A 118 -1.41 2.13 -5.21
N GLY A 119 -2.27 1.96 -4.20
CA GLY A 119 -2.15 0.92 -3.19
C GLY A 119 -3.40 0.06 -3.17
N PRO A 120 -4.31 0.20 -2.18
CA PRO A 120 -5.44 -0.72 -2.01
C PRO A 120 -6.31 -0.96 -3.25
N VAL A 121 -6.58 0.06 -4.07
CA VAL A 121 -7.44 -0.12 -5.27
C VAL A 121 -6.70 -0.85 -6.38
N GLU A 122 -5.43 -0.51 -6.60
CA GLU A 122 -4.54 -1.21 -7.53
C GLU A 122 -4.35 -2.68 -7.13
N ASP A 123 -4.04 -2.94 -5.86
CA ASP A 123 -3.84 -4.28 -5.33
C ASP A 123 -5.13 -5.12 -5.46
N PHE A 124 -6.29 -4.53 -5.18
CA PHE A 124 -7.58 -5.18 -5.39
C PHE A 124 -7.80 -5.57 -6.85
N LEU A 125 -7.51 -4.66 -7.79
CA LEU A 125 -7.68 -4.94 -9.21
C LEU A 125 -6.68 -5.99 -9.71
N GLY A 126 -5.44 -5.97 -9.21
CA GLY A 126 -4.45 -6.99 -9.50
C GLY A 126 -4.87 -8.39 -9.04
N SER A 127 -5.45 -8.49 -7.85
CA SER A 127 -5.83 -9.78 -7.24
C SER A 127 -7.21 -10.29 -7.69
N HIS A 128 -8.18 -9.39 -7.88
CA HIS A 128 -9.60 -9.75 -8.09
C HIS A 128 -10.26 -9.05 -9.27
N GLY A 129 -9.54 -8.20 -10.01
CA GLY A 129 -10.13 -7.31 -11.02
C GLY A 129 -10.85 -8.05 -12.15
N ASP A 130 -10.34 -9.20 -12.62
CA ASP A 130 -11.01 -9.99 -13.66
C ASP A 130 -12.43 -10.43 -13.24
N ARG A 131 -12.62 -10.70 -11.95
CA ARG A 131 -13.91 -11.10 -11.39
C ARG A 131 -14.86 -9.92 -11.18
N TYR A 132 -14.33 -8.73 -10.92
CA TYR A 132 -15.10 -7.55 -10.49
C TYR A 132 -15.14 -6.43 -11.53
N ILE A 133 -14.61 -6.63 -12.74
CA ILE A 133 -14.47 -5.56 -13.73
C ILE A 133 -15.82 -4.93 -14.11
N ALA A 134 -16.90 -5.71 -14.17
CA ALA A 134 -18.25 -5.21 -14.45
C ALA A 134 -18.78 -4.34 -13.30
N GLU A 135 -18.52 -4.73 -12.05
CA GLU A 135 -18.86 -3.93 -10.87
C GLU A 135 -18.05 -2.64 -10.79
N VAL A 136 -16.77 -2.69 -11.15
CA VAL A 136 -15.88 -1.52 -11.22
C VAL A 136 -16.38 -0.55 -12.29
N GLU A 137 -16.73 -1.03 -13.47
CA GLU A 137 -17.30 -0.20 -14.55
C GLU A 137 -18.60 0.48 -14.10
N ARG A 138 -19.51 -0.28 -13.50
CA ARG A 138 -20.78 0.25 -12.98
C ARG A 138 -20.55 1.29 -11.88
N LEU A 139 -19.67 1.01 -10.93
CA LEU A 139 -19.35 1.95 -9.85
C LEU A 139 -18.73 3.24 -10.41
N ALA A 140 -17.85 3.15 -11.41
CA ALA A 140 -17.25 4.32 -12.04
C ALA A 140 -18.25 5.16 -12.83
N ALA A 141 -19.26 4.53 -13.44
CA ALA A 141 -20.36 5.23 -14.10
C ALA A 141 -21.27 5.97 -13.09
N ASP A 142 -21.58 5.33 -11.96
CA ASP A 142 -22.48 5.88 -10.95
C ASP A 142 -21.78 6.92 -10.05
N LEU A 143 -20.45 6.83 -9.91
CA LEU A 143 -19.69 7.58 -8.91
C LEU A 143 -18.47 8.28 -9.54
N PRO A 144 -18.61 9.55 -9.98
CA PRO A 144 -17.53 10.30 -10.62
C PRO A 144 -16.23 10.33 -9.81
N ARG A 145 -16.30 10.48 -8.48
CA ARG A 145 -15.12 10.47 -7.61
C ARG A 145 -14.34 9.14 -7.66
N PHE A 146 -15.02 8.01 -7.89
CA PHE A 146 -14.37 6.72 -8.03
C PHE A 146 -13.71 6.59 -9.39
N LYS A 147 -14.37 7.08 -10.45
CA LYS A 147 -13.74 7.17 -11.78
C LYS A 147 -12.47 8.02 -11.73
N ASP A 148 -12.49 9.16 -11.04
CA ASP A 148 -11.31 10.00 -10.85
C ASP A 148 -10.21 9.28 -10.07
N LEU A 149 -10.57 8.50 -9.04
CA LEU A 149 -9.65 7.67 -8.27
C LEU A 149 -8.94 6.63 -9.14
N LEU A 150 -9.65 6.01 -10.10
CA LEU A 150 -9.04 5.07 -11.06
C LEU A 150 -7.97 5.72 -11.95
N GLY A 151 -7.96 7.05 -12.07
CA GLY A 151 -6.89 7.78 -12.75
C GLY A 151 -5.52 7.66 -12.07
N GLY A 152 -5.48 7.34 -10.78
CA GLY A 152 -4.24 7.13 -10.01
C GLY A 152 -3.78 5.66 -9.91
N VAL A 153 -4.56 4.72 -10.44
CA VAL A 153 -4.22 3.28 -10.44
C VAL A 153 -3.13 3.01 -11.47
N LEU A 154 -2.15 2.17 -11.16
CA LEU A 154 -1.15 1.66 -12.11
C LEU A 154 -1.48 0.21 -12.48
N GLN A 155 -0.84 -0.30 -13.54
CA GLN A 155 -1.11 -1.65 -14.05
C GLN A 155 -0.78 -2.75 -13.02
N ASN A 156 0.38 -2.64 -12.35
CA ASN A 156 0.87 -3.59 -11.35
C ASN A 156 0.67 -5.07 -11.75
N ALA A 157 -0.07 -5.85 -10.96
CA ALA A 157 -0.29 -7.28 -11.19
C ALA A 157 -1.43 -7.60 -12.20
N MET A 158 -2.14 -6.58 -12.72
CA MET A 158 -3.19 -6.80 -13.72
C MET A 158 -2.61 -7.30 -15.05
N SER A 159 -3.37 -8.17 -15.72
CA SER A 159 -3.10 -8.53 -17.12
C SER A 159 -3.24 -7.32 -18.04
N ASP A 160 -2.59 -7.35 -19.21
CA ASP A 160 -2.75 -6.29 -20.23
C ASP A 160 -4.21 -6.11 -20.65
N GLU A 161 -4.99 -7.20 -20.71
CA GLU A 161 -6.41 -7.15 -21.06
C GLU A 161 -7.21 -6.42 -19.98
N LEU A 162 -7.03 -6.80 -18.71
CA LEU A 162 -7.72 -6.16 -17.59
C LEU A 162 -7.32 -4.69 -17.47
N TRP A 163 -6.03 -4.40 -17.63
CA TRP A 163 -5.53 -3.03 -17.63
C TRP A 163 -6.17 -2.21 -18.75
N GLY A 164 -6.27 -2.74 -19.97
CA GLY A 164 -6.97 -2.07 -21.07
C GLY A 164 -8.42 -1.72 -20.76
N LYS A 165 -9.14 -2.59 -20.01
CA LYS A 165 -10.50 -2.31 -19.53
C LYS A 165 -10.51 -1.17 -18.51
N VAL A 166 -9.62 -1.19 -17.51
CA VAL A 166 -9.46 -0.10 -16.53
C VAL A 166 -9.13 1.23 -17.22
N GLN A 167 -8.26 1.20 -18.23
CA GLN A 167 -7.91 2.38 -19.03
C GLN A 167 -9.07 2.94 -19.83
N SER A 168 -9.98 2.07 -20.29
CA SER A 168 -11.20 2.49 -20.99
C SER A 168 -12.20 3.13 -20.01
N ILE A 169 -12.37 2.54 -18.82
CA ILE A 169 -13.26 3.07 -17.77
C ILE A 169 -12.84 4.48 -17.36
N ARG A 170 -11.54 4.73 -17.12
CA ARG A 170 -11.04 6.08 -16.74
C ARG A 170 -11.25 7.12 -17.85
N ALA A 171 -11.15 6.73 -19.12
CA ALA A 171 -11.36 7.64 -20.25
C ALA A 171 -12.85 8.02 -20.38
N GLY A 172 -13.76 7.11 -20.02
CA GLY A 172 -15.20 7.27 -20.21
C GLY A 172 -15.66 6.92 -21.62
N PRO A 173 -16.99 6.93 -21.85
CA PRO A 173 -17.53 6.73 -23.19
C PRO A 173 -17.01 7.84 -24.12
N SER A 174 -16.47 7.45 -25.27
CA SER A 174 -16.22 8.36 -26.39
C SER A 174 -17.53 8.83 -27.03
#